data_AF-A0A813KF84-F1
#
_entry.id   AF-A0A813KF84-F1
#
_cell.length_a   1.000
_cell.length_b   1.000
_cell.length_c   1.000
_cell.angle_alpha   90.00
_cell.angle_beta   90.00
_cell.angle_gamma   90.00
#
_symmetry.space_group_name_H-M   'P 1'
#
loop_
_entity.id
_entity.type
_entity.pdbx_description
1 polymer ?
#
loop_
_entity_poly.entity_id
_entity_poly.type
_entity_poly.pdbx_seq_one_letter_code
_entity_poly.pdbx_strand_id
1 'polypeptide(L)'
;MYHNHTVTIWTGKQRGIPAYFDATQFHSEFNDDERNTLCQIPLAHVKYISCILMVWTLTCCIELRQVVAQTIQVLFATPTVESMKVVLASADTPHEVEVVGLTLTVKAVIGLFVLLPRYVSTIVLVWLGFRWLTESVASKRSLLVI
;
A
#
# COMPACT_ATOMS: atom_id res chain seq x y z
N MET A 1 -20.57 -17.11 27.63
CA MET A 1 -20.71 -18.28 26.74
C MET A 1 -21.40 -19.40 27.50
N TYR A 2 -22.49 -19.95 26.95
CA TYR A 2 -23.22 -21.05 27.57
C TYR A 2 -22.46 -22.37 27.39
N HIS A 3 -22.28 -23.11 28.48
CA HIS A 3 -21.70 -24.45 28.43
C HIS A 3 -22.66 -25.35 27.62
N ASN A 4 -22.15 -25.99 26.56
CA ASN A 4 -22.85 -26.87 25.59
C ASN A 4 -23.25 -26.27 24.22
N HIS A 5 -23.03 -24.98 23.94
CA HIS A 5 -23.36 -24.40 22.62
C HIS A 5 -22.19 -24.39 21.63
N THR A 6 -21.04 -24.91 22.05
CA THR A 6 -19.81 -24.93 21.26
C THR A 6 -19.22 -26.34 21.20
N VAL A 7 -18.71 -26.73 20.05
CA VAL A 7 -17.88 -27.94 19.87
C VAL A 7 -16.43 -27.55 19.65
N THR A 8 -15.53 -28.29 20.29
CA THR A 8 -14.11 -28.16 20.02
C THR A 8 -13.79 -28.94 18.75
N ILE A 9 -13.42 -28.26 17.68
CA ILE A 9 -12.93 -28.91 16.47
C ILE A 9 -11.52 -29.48 16.71
N TRP A 10 -11.06 -30.39 15.85
CA TRP A 10 -9.72 -31.00 15.93
C TRP A 10 -8.54 -30.00 16.03
N THR A 11 -8.77 -28.73 15.67
CA THR A 11 -7.79 -27.63 15.86
C THR A 11 -7.72 -27.07 17.28
N GLY A 12 -8.49 -27.61 18.23
CA GLY A 12 -8.55 -27.13 19.63
C GLY A 12 -9.39 -25.87 19.82
N LYS A 13 -10.00 -25.33 18.75
CA LYS A 13 -10.83 -24.12 18.81
C LYS A 13 -12.29 -24.46 19.05
N GLN A 14 -12.97 -23.63 19.82
CA GLN A 14 -14.41 -23.72 20.00
C GLN A 14 -15.13 -23.09 18.79
N ARG A 15 -16.06 -23.84 18.21
CA ARG A 15 -16.97 -23.38 17.15
C ARG A 15 -18.40 -23.54 17.64
N GLY A 16 -19.25 -22.57 17.35
CA GLY A 16 -20.69 -22.69 17.61
C GLY A 16 -21.27 -23.92 16.90
N ILE A 17 -22.13 -24.67 17.58
CA ILE A 17 -22.86 -25.80 16.99
C ILE A 17 -23.96 -25.21 16.08
N PRO A 18 -24.13 -25.68 14.83
CA PRO A 18 -25.07 -25.09 13.88
C PRO A 18 -26.54 -25.12 14.35
N ALA A 19 -26.92 -26.05 15.22
CA ALA A 19 -28.26 -26.14 15.80
C ALA A 19 -28.64 -24.95 16.71
N TYR A 20 -27.66 -24.21 17.22
CA TYR A 20 -27.87 -23.05 18.09
C TYR A 20 -27.58 -21.72 17.38
N PHE A 21 -27.30 -21.76 16.08
CA PHE A 21 -27.20 -20.55 15.28
C PHE A 21 -28.60 -20.10 14.88
N ASP A 22 -29.16 -19.19 15.65
CA ASP A 22 -30.42 -18.54 15.33
C ASP A 22 -30.16 -17.21 14.62
N ALA A 23 -30.33 -17.20 13.30
CA ALA A 23 -30.19 -15.98 12.50
C ALA A 23 -31.22 -14.91 12.88
N THR A 24 -32.34 -15.28 13.49
CA THR A 24 -33.39 -14.32 13.88
C THR A 24 -32.99 -13.51 15.11
N GLN A 25 -32.19 -14.08 16.03
CA GLN A 25 -31.62 -13.33 17.16
C GLN A 25 -30.68 -12.22 16.71
N PHE A 26 -29.94 -12.46 15.62
CA PHE A 26 -29.10 -11.42 15.03
C PHE A 26 -29.92 -10.21 14.59
N HIS A 27 -31.17 -10.41 14.15
CA HIS A 27 -32.07 -9.33 13.78
C HIS A 27 -32.75 -8.65 14.98
N SER A 28 -32.96 -9.36 16.09
CA SER A 28 -33.66 -8.84 17.25
C SER A 28 -32.75 -8.18 18.29
N GLU A 29 -31.52 -8.66 18.45
CA GLU A 29 -30.59 -8.17 19.48
C GLU A 29 -29.70 -7.02 18.99
N PHE A 30 -29.36 -6.99 17.70
CA PHE A 30 -28.52 -5.95 17.12
C PHE A 30 -29.34 -4.94 16.33
N ASN A 31 -29.09 -3.67 16.61
CA ASN A 31 -29.65 -2.57 15.83
C ASN A 31 -29.08 -2.60 14.40
N ASP A 32 -29.85 -2.09 13.43
CA ASP A 32 -29.50 -2.12 11.99
C ASP A 32 -28.12 -1.51 11.72
N ASP A 33 -27.74 -0.47 12.47
CA ASP A 33 -26.45 0.21 12.37
C ASP A 33 -25.27 -0.66 12.83
N GLU A 34 -25.43 -1.43 13.91
CA GLU A 34 -24.40 -2.33 14.43
C GLU A 34 -24.19 -3.51 13.49
N ARG A 35 -25.27 -4.07 12.93
CA ARG A 35 -25.20 -5.14 11.95
C ARG A 35 -24.51 -4.70 10.67
N ASN A 36 -24.84 -3.49 10.18
CA ASN A 36 -24.14 -2.92 9.04
C ASN A 36 -22.65 -2.73 9.33
N THR A 37 -22.28 -2.32 10.54
CA THR A 37 -20.88 -2.17 10.96
C THR A 37 -20.14 -3.52 10.98
N LEU A 38 -20.79 -4.59 11.48
CA LEU A 38 -20.24 -5.95 11.51
C LEU A 38 -20.13 -6.58 10.11
N CYS A 39 -21.11 -6.36 9.24
CA CYS A 39 -21.10 -6.84 7.86
C CYS A 39 -20.13 -6.06 6.97
N GLN A 40 -19.75 -4.84 7.36
CA GLN A 40 -18.73 -4.04 6.66
C GLN A 40 -17.30 -4.46 6.99
N ILE A 41 -17.07 -5.43 7.87
CA ILE A 41 -15.72 -5.91 8.18
C ILE A 41 -15.10 -6.50 6.90
N PRO A 42 -14.13 -5.83 6.25
CA PRO A 42 -13.60 -6.25 4.95
C PRO A 42 -12.87 -7.61 5.04
N LEU A 43 -12.57 -8.05 6.27
CA LEU A 43 -11.86 -9.29 6.61
C LEU A 43 -12.66 -10.57 6.39
N ALA A 44 -13.95 -10.50 6.02
CA ALA A 44 -14.77 -11.70 5.76
C ALA A 44 -14.16 -12.62 4.69
N HIS A 45 -13.37 -12.07 3.75
CA HIS A 45 -12.68 -12.85 2.72
C HIS A 45 -11.18 -12.52 2.64
N VAL A 46 -10.39 -13.14 3.53
CA VAL A 46 -8.92 -13.04 3.57
C VAL A 46 -8.26 -13.24 2.20
N LYS A 47 -8.80 -14.13 1.36
CA LYS A 47 -8.27 -14.38 0.01
C LYS A 47 -8.35 -13.14 -0.88
N TYR A 48 -9.46 -12.41 -0.80
CA TYR A 48 -9.68 -11.19 -1.60
C TYR A 48 -8.75 -10.06 -1.15
N ILE A 49 -8.66 -9.85 0.17
CA ILE A 49 -7.71 -8.88 0.75
C ILE A 49 -6.27 -9.20 0.38
N SER A 50 -5.86 -10.48 0.44
CA SER A 50 -4.50 -10.88 0.07
C SER A 50 -4.19 -10.55 -1.39
N CYS A 51 -5.16 -10.67 -2.30
CA CYS A 51 -5.00 -10.30 -3.70
C CYS A 51 -4.81 -8.79 -3.86
N ILE A 52 -5.65 -7.97 -3.20
CA ILE A 52 -5.53 -6.51 -3.24
C ILE A 52 -4.18 -6.05 -2.70
N LEU A 53 -3.74 -6.63 -1.57
CA LEU A 53 -2.44 -6.32 -0.99
C LEU A 53 -1.28 -6.70 -1.91
N MET A 54 -1.39 -7.82 -2.62
CA MET A 54 -0.37 -8.23 -3.60
C MET A 54 -0.31 -7.25 -4.77
N VAL A 55 -1.45 -6.81 -5.30
CA VAL A 55 -1.50 -5.78 -6.35
C VAL A 55 -0.89 -4.48 -5.83
N TRP A 56 -1.26 -4.07 -4.61
CA TRP A 56 -0.74 -2.87 -3.97
C TRP A 56 0.78 -2.89 -3.81
N THR A 57 1.35 -3.99 -3.32
CA THR A 57 2.81 -4.11 -3.16
C THR A 57 3.53 -4.07 -4.50
N LEU A 58 2.99 -4.72 -5.53
CA LEU A 58 3.53 -4.65 -6.89
C LEU A 58 3.50 -3.21 -7.43
N THR A 59 2.40 -2.49 -7.25
CA THR A 59 2.29 -1.07 -7.64
C THR A 59 3.33 -0.22 -6.91
N CYS A 60 3.47 -0.36 -5.58
CA CYS A 60 4.49 0.36 -4.83
C CYS A 60 5.93 0.04 -5.30
N CYS A 61 6.22 -1.21 -5.65
CA CYS A 61 7.52 -1.61 -6.19
C CYS A 61 7.81 -0.98 -7.56
N ILE A 62 6.80 -0.89 -8.44
CA ILE A 62 6.93 -0.26 -9.75
C ILE A 62 7.22 1.23 -9.59
N GLU A 63 6.44 1.92 -8.76
CA GLU A 63 6.63 3.35 -8.49
C GLU A 63 8.02 3.62 -7.89
N LEU A 64 8.45 2.81 -6.91
CA LEU A 64 9.77 2.96 -6.31
C LEU A 64 10.88 2.79 -7.34
N ARG A 65 10.78 1.77 -8.21
CA ARG A 65 11.77 1.54 -9.27
C ARG A 65 11.82 2.71 -10.26
N GLN A 66 10.66 3.27 -10.62
CA GLN A 66 10.59 4.41 -11.53
C GLN A 66 11.23 5.66 -10.91
N VAL A 67 10.93 5.95 -9.64
CA VAL A 67 11.53 7.11 -8.94
C VAL A 67 13.04 6.93 -8.79
N VAL A 68 13.51 5.71 -8.45
CA VAL A 68 14.96 5.43 -8.38
C VAL A 68 15.63 5.59 -9.74
N ALA A 69 15.04 5.06 -10.81
CA ALA A 69 15.59 5.20 -12.16
C ALA A 69 15.69 6.67 -12.58
N GLN A 70 14.62 7.45 -12.36
CA GLN A 70 14.61 8.89 -12.64
C GLN A 70 15.65 9.65 -11.80
N THR A 71 15.81 9.27 -10.53
CA THR A 71 16.79 9.87 -9.64
C THR A 71 18.21 9.58 -10.11
N ILE A 72 18.51 8.33 -10.50
CA ILE A 72 19.80 7.94 -11.07
C ILE A 72 20.07 8.71 -12.36
N GLN A 73 19.10 8.78 -13.27
CA GLN A 73 19.27 9.44 -14.56
C GLN A 73 19.52 10.96 -14.39
N VAL A 74 18.68 11.64 -13.59
CA VAL A 74 18.73 13.10 -13.45
C VAL A 74 19.89 13.55 -12.56
N LEU A 75 20.09 12.90 -11.40
CA LEU A 75 21.11 13.35 -10.45
C LEU A 75 22.50 12.83 -10.78
N PHE A 76 22.62 11.55 -11.14
CA PHE A 76 23.91 10.87 -11.28
C PHE A 76 24.39 10.74 -12.72
N ALA A 77 23.51 10.37 -13.66
CA ALA A 77 23.92 10.13 -15.04
C ALA A 77 24.13 11.44 -15.83
N THR A 78 23.36 12.49 -15.51
CA THR A 78 23.48 13.77 -16.22
C THR A 78 24.66 14.56 -15.67
N PRO A 79 25.65 15.01 -16.48
CA PRO A 79 26.77 15.79 -15.98
C PRO A 79 26.34 17.18 -15.51
N THR A 80 27.08 17.74 -14.55
CA THR A 80 26.86 19.11 -14.06
C THR A 80 27.56 20.13 -14.94
N VAL A 81 26.82 21.11 -15.45
CA VAL A 81 27.37 22.23 -16.25
C VAL A 81 27.27 23.54 -15.47
N GLU A 82 28.26 24.42 -15.65
CA GLU A 82 28.30 25.72 -14.94
C GLU A 82 27.35 26.75 -15.54
N SER A 83 27.09 26.66 -16.86
CA SER A 83 26.31 27.66 -17.59
C SER A 83 25.14 27.03 -18.33
N MET A 84 23.97 27.65 -18.19
CA MET A 84 22.73 27.20 -18.83
C MET A 84 22.78 27.32 -20.36
N LYS A 85 23.70 28.12 -20.91
CA LYS A 85 23.91 28.25 -22.36
C LYS A 85 24.44 26.96 -23.01
N VAL A 86 25.07 26.08 -22.23
CA VAL A 86 25.68 24.81 -22.70
C VAL A 86 24.71 23.63 -22.54
N VAL A 87 23.51 23.86 -21.99
CA VAL A 87 22.54 22.80 -21.68
C VAL A 87 21.95 22.16 -22.94
N LEU A 88 21.82 22.93 -24.02
CA LEU A 88 21.25 22.48 -25.28
C LEU A 88 22.40 22.28 -26.27
N ALA A 89 22.73 21.03 -26.58
CA ALA A 89 23.51 20.75 -27.77
C ALA A 89 22.55 20.57 -28.95
N SER A 90 22.93 21.11 -30.10
CA SER A 90 22.22 20.82 -31.35
C SER A 90 22.49 19.35 -31.66
N ALA A 91 21.46 18.51 -31.69
CA ALA A 91 21.61 17.15 -32.14
C ALA A 91 21.95 17.14 -33.64
N ASP A 92 22.52 16.04 -34.14
CA ASP A 92 22.80 15.85 -35.58
C ASP A 92 21.53 15.93 -36.45
N THR A 93 20.36 15.78 -35.84
CA THR A 93 19.04 15.97 -36.44
C THR A 93 18.54 17.41 -36.20
N PRO A 94 18.15 18.17 -37.25
CA PRO A 94 17.82 19.60 -37.14
C PRO A 94 16.57 19.92 -36.30
N HIS A 95 15.90 18.91 -35.72
CA HIS A 95 14.68 19.05 -34.93
C HIS A 95 14.75 18.40 -33.55
N GLU A 96 15.87 17.79 -33.16
CA GLU A 96 16.03 17.23 -31.82
C GLU A 96 17.00 18.08 -31.00
N VAL A 97 16.61 18.38 -29.77
CA VAL A 97 17.43 19.10 -28.81
C VAL A 97 17.78 18.13 -27.71
N GLU A 98 19.05 17.76 -27.63
CA GLU A 98 19.53 16.86 -26.59
C GLU A 98 19.99 17.68 -25.38
N VAL A 99 19.52 17.29 -24.20
CA VAL A 99 19.92 17.90 -22.93
C VAL A 99 21.22 17.23 -22.48
N VAL A 100 22.35 17.88 -22.75
CA VAL A 100 23.68 17.31 -22.48
C VAL A 100 24.09 17.44 -21.02
N GLY A 101 23.53 18.41 -20.29
CA GLY A 101 23.87 18.63 -18.89
C GLY A 101 22.84 19.46 -18.13
N LEU A 102 22.87 19.38 -16.80
CA LEU A 102 22.03 20.20 -15.92
C LEU A 102 22.90 21.00 -14.93
N THR A 103 22.50 22.23 -14.62
CA THR A 103 23.17 23.02 -13.58
C THR A 103 22.86 22.46 -12.19
N LEU A 104 23.78 22.63 -11.23
CA LEU A 104 23.62 22.14 -9.86
C LEU A 104 22.34 22.69 -9.20
N THR A 105 22.05 23.97 -9.41
CA THR A 105 20.85 24.63 -8.88
C THR A 105 19.57 23.98 -9.40
N VAL A 106 19.51 23.68 -10.71
CA VAL A 106 18.34 23.02 -11.30
C VAL A 106 18.21 21.58 -10.77
N LYS A 107 19.32 20.84 -10.64
CA LYS A 107 19.29 19.51 -10.01
C LYS A 107 18.76 19.57 -8.58
N ALA A 108 19.19 20.56 -7.78
CA ALA A 108 18.71 20.74 -6.42
C ALA A 108 17.21 21.06 -6.38
N VAL A 109 16.72 21.94 -7.27
CA VAL A 109 15.30 22.27 -7.38
C VAL A 109 14.48 21.06 -7.81
N ILE A 110 14.88 20.32 -8.83
CA ILE A 110 14.20 19.09 -9.26
C ILE A 110 14.22 18.05 -8.13
N GLY A 111 15.37 17.86 -7.48
CA GLY A 111 15.51 16.97 -6.35
C GLY A 111 14.56 17.31 -5.21
N LEU A 112 14.49 18.58 -4.82
CA LEU A 112 13.71 19.05 -3.68
C LEU A 112 12.20 19.14 -3.97
N PHE A 113 11.81 19.64 -5.14
CA PHE A 113 10.40 19.93 -5.45
C PHE A 113 9.70 18.84 -6.26
N VAL A 114 10.45 17.94 -6.92
CA VAL A 114 9.86 16.88 -7.76
C VAL A 114 10.18 15.49 -7.20
N LEU A 115 11.46 15.19 -6.96
CA LEU A 115 11.84 13.84 -6.52
C LEU A 115 11.46 13.59 -5.05
N LEU A 116 11.76 14.52 -4.15
CA LEU A 116 11.47 14.39 -2.72
C LEU A 116 9.98 14.17 -2.43
N PRO A 117 9.02 14.96 -2.93
CA PRO A 117 7.61 14.69 -2.65
C PRO A 117 7.14 13.33 -3.19
N ARG A 118 7.72 12.85 -4.32
CA ARG A 118 7.42 11.50 -4.86
C ARG A 118 8.01 10.38 -3.99
N TYR A 119 9.19 10.59 -3.39
CA TYR A 119 9.72 9.67 -2.40
C TYR A 119 8.85 9.63 -1.16
N VAL A 120 8.46 10.79 -0.63
CA VAL A 120 7.61 10.91 0.56
C VAL A 120 6.27 10.22 0.31
N SER A 121 5.60 10.46 -0.82
CA SER A 121 4.32 9.81 -1.13
C SER A 121 4.46 8.29 -1.19
N THR A 122 5.51 7.78 -1.86
CA THR A 122 5.74 6.32 -1.97
C THR A 122 6.03 5.69 -0.61
N ILE A 123 6.84 6.34 0.23
CA ILE A 123 7.15 5.87 1.58
C ILE A 123 5.90 5.86 2.46
N VAL A 124 5.07 6.90 2.40
CA VAL A 124 3.81 6.99 3.15
C VAL A 124 2.83 5.90 2.71
N LEU A 125 2.67 5.66 1.40
CA LEU A 125 1.80 4.61 0.87
C LEU A 125 2.25 3.21 1.31
N VAL A 126 3.56 2.96 1.29
CA VAL A 126 4.15 1.70 1.76
C VAL A 126 3.96 1.55 3.28
N TRP A 127 4.18 2.61 4.04
CA TRP A 127 3.99 2.60 5.49
C TRP A 127 2.54 2.33 5.89
N LEU A 128 1.57 2.99 5.23
CA LEU A 128 0.14 2.73 5.43
C LEU A 128 -0.23 1.28 5.10
N GLY A 129 0.32 0.73 4.01
CA GLY A 129 0.15 -0.68 3.65
C GLY A 129 0.65 -1.64 4.74
N PHE A 130 1.84 -1.39 5.28
CA PHE A 130 2.39 -2.20 6.38
C PHE A 130 1.58 -2.08 7.66
N ARG A 131 1.15 -0.86 8.02
CA ARG A 131 0.30 -0.65 9.18
C ARG A 131 -0.99 -1.46 9.08
N TRP A 132 -1.65 -1.39 7.93
CA TRP A 132 -2.88 -2.12 7.67
C TRP A 132 -2.70 -3.65 7.74
N LEU A 133 -1.55 -4.15 7.24
CA LEU A 133 -1.16 -5.55 7.39
C LEU A 133 -1.00 -5.96 8.85
N THR A 134 -0.32 -5.14 9.67
CA THR A 134 -0.09 -5.47 11.09
C THR A 134 -1.38 -5.51 11.91
N GLU A 135 -2.32 -4.59 11.67
CA GLU A 135 -3.63 -4.58 12.33
C GLU A 135 -4.46 -5.81 11.95
N SER A 136 -4.40 -6.21 10.67
CA SER A 136 -5.10 -7.40 10.16
C SER A 136 -4.54 -8.72 10.73
N VAL A 137 -3.22 -8.81 10.94
CA VAL A 137 -2.57 -9.99 11.53
C VAL A 137 -2.80 -10.05 13.04
N ALA A 138 -2.78 -8.92 13.74
CA ALA A 138 -3.08 -8.83 15.16
C ALA A 138 -4.52 -9.26 15.48
N SER A 139 -5.49 -8.82 14.67
CA SER A 139 -6.90 -9.22 14.80
C SER A 139 -7.10 -10.74 14.66
N LYS A 140 -6.37 -11.38 13.73
CA LYS A 140 -6.39 -12.84 13.59
C LYS A 140 -5.83 -13.59 14.78
N ARG A 141 -4.89 -13.01 15.54
CA ARG A 141 -4.34 -13.64 16.76
C ARG A 141 -5.33 -13.58 17.91
N SER A 142 -6.06 -12.48 18.07
CA SER A 142 -7.12 -12.37 19.09
C SER A 142 -8.31 -13.28 18.82
N LEU A 143 -8.68 -13.51 17.55
CA LEU A 143 -9.67 -14.52 17.14
C LEU A 143 -9.15 -15.98 17.16
N LEU A 144 -7.85 -16.18 17.45
CA LEU A 144 -7.25 -17.52 17.61
C LEU A 144 -7.14 -17.95 19.08
N VAL A 145 -7.35 -17.01 20.00
CA VAL A 145 -7.26 -17.20 21.47
C VAL A 145 -8.65 -17.18 22.13
N ILE A 146 -9.72 -16.97 21.35
CA ILE A 146 -11.12 -17.15 21.75
C ILE A 146 -11.70 -18.30 20.92
#